data_AF-A0A2Y9BJF1-F1
#
_entry.id   AF-A0A2Y9BJF1-F1
#
_cell.length_a   1.000
_cell.length_b   1.000
_cell.length_c   1.000
_cell.angle_alpha   90.00
_cell.angle_beta   90.00
_cell.angle_gamma   90.00
#
_symmetry.space_group_name_H-M   'P 1'
#
loop_
_entity.id
_entity.type
_entity.pdbx_description
1 polymer ?
#
loop_
_entity_poly.entity_id
_entity_poly.type
_entity_poly.pdbx_seq_one_letter_code
_entity_poly.pdbx_strand_id
1 'polypeptide(L)'
;MKKILENIRYDLYRSMYRKSYVVKIILIAAVCLMSQVDVLRDLYYGRSLEGYDIIGVYNFIIHFDRFKIVLLVIIASIYTDSFCVDFNCHYLKYIIVRSGLKIYIISRIIAICISGIIAYIGGVTVYFIILASKMPLTELENPIFPQEAFASFEELPPHEHAWLWLTLTSVLFILSVLIFCVAGFYISIFLTDSLAAICMPTILYFALASVTFLFPEILYIPAYGNNVLLLNGDMWVNYFYKILVNIAGIVLFTALSYLKLRRKGYEGVL
;
A
#
# COMPACT_ATOMS: atom_id res chain seq x y z
N MET A 1 -13.41 23.04 10.57
CA MET A 1 -13.80 21.91 9.70
C MET A 1 -13.86 22.28 8.22
N LYS A 2 -14.62 23.30 7.78
CA LYS A 2 -14.73 23.66 6.33
C LYS A 2 -13.37 23.83 5.60
N LYS A 3 -12.44 24.61 6.16
CA LYS A 3 -11.08 24.80 5.58
C LYS A 3 -10.27 23.51 5.42
N ILE A 4 -10.46 22.53 6.31
CA ILE A 4 -9.75 21.24 6.25
C ILE A 4 -10.31 20.44 5.07
N LEU A 5 -11.64 20.37 4.95
CA LEU A 5 -12.31 19.63 3.88
C LEU A 5 -12.00 20.21 2.49
N GLU A 6 -11.94 21.53 2.36
CA GLU A 6 -11.57 22.20 1.11
C GLU A 6 -10.13 21.87 0.67
N ASN A 7 -9.18 21.87 1.61
CA ASN A 7 -7.80 21.49 1.32
C ASN A 7 -7.67 20.02 0.93
N ILE A 8 -8.36 19.12 1.65
CA ILE A 8 -8.37 17.69 1.33
C ILE A 8 -8.95 17.49 -0.08
N ARG A 9 -10.06 18.15 -0.40
CA ARG A 9 -10.68 18.06 -1.73
C ARG A 9 -9.73 18.54 -2.82
N TYR A 10 -9.02 19.64 -2.60
CA TYR A 10 -8.04 20.16 -3.55
C TYR A 10 -6.87 19.19 -3.75
N ASP A 11 -6.32 18.65 -2.66
CA ASP A 11 -5.19 17.71 -2.71
C ASP A 11 -5.59 16.38 -3.38
N LEU A 12 -6.79 15.87 -3.07
CA LEU A 12 -7.36 14.68 -3.74
C LEU A 12 -7.57 14.92 -5.23
N TYR A 13 -8.13 16.07 -5.61
CA TYR A 13 -8.32 16.42 -7.01
C TYR A 13 -6.97 16.46 -7.75
N ARG A 14 -5.96 17.08 -7.14
CA ARG A 14 -4.60 17.15 -7.69
C ARG A 14 -3.95 15.77 -7.84
N SER A 15 -4.19 14.85 -6.89
CA SER A 15 -3.67 13.48 -6.93
C SER A 15 -4.38 12.62 -7.99
N MET A 16 -5.71 12.57 -7.96
CA MET A 16 -6.52 11.60 -8.71
C MET A 16 -6.87 12.04 -10.13
N TYR A 17 -7.02 13.34 -10.40
CA TYR A 17 -7.52 13.83 -11.69
C TYR A 17 -6.42 14.02 -12.74
N ARG A 18 -5.17 13.69 -12.41
CA ARG A 18 -4.06 13.74 -13.36
C ARG A 18 -4.14 12.54 -14.30
N LYS A 19 -3.93 12.73 -15.61
CA LYS A 19 -3.89 11.60 -16.58
C LYS A 19 -2.89 10.50 -16.19
N SER A 20 -1.81 10.87 -15.49
CA SER A 20 -0.83 9.94 -14.93
C SER A 20 -1.42 8.98 -13.88
N TYR A 21 -2.53 9.32 -13.23
CA TYR A 21 -3.16 8.49 -12.20
C TYR A 21 -3.74 7.21 -12.81
N VAL A 22 -4.44 7.32 -13.96
CA VAL A 22 -4.96 6.17 -14.70
C VAL A 22 -3.81 5.28 -15.18
N VAL A 23 -2.70 5.87 -15.63
CA VAL A 23 -1.50 5.12 -16.01
C VAL A 23 -0.96 4.31 -14.81
N LYS A 24 -0.93 4.89 -13.61
CA LYS A 24 -0.49 4.17 -12.39
C LYS A 24 -1.40 2.99 -12.05
N ILE A 25 -2.71 3.14 -12.20
CA ILE A 25 -3.68 2.04 -12.00
C ILE A 25 -3.39 0.89 -12.97
N ILE A 26 -3.22 1.19 -14.25
CA ILE A 26 -2.89 0.20 -15.28
C ILE A 26 -1.55 -0.46 -14.97
N LEU A 27 -0.56 0.31 -14.50
CA LEU A 27 0.76 -0.18 -14.19
C LEU A 27 0.76 -1.10 -12.95
N ILE A 28 -0.06 -0.82 -11.92
CA ILE A 28 -0.30 -1.74 -10.80
C ILE A 28 -0.84 -3.08 -11.34
N ALA A 29 -1.87 -3.04 -12.20
CA ALA A 29 -2.43 -4.25 -12.79
C ALA A 29 -1.40 -5.03 -13.62
N ALA A 30 -0.60 -4.32 -14.43
CA ALA A 30 0.46 -4.91 -15.23
C ALA A 30 1.53 -5.58 -14.36
N VAL A 31 1.93 -4.97 -13.24
CA VAL A 31 2.89 -5.58 -12.32
C VAL A 31 2.32 -6.83 -11.66
N CYS A 32 1.05 -6.82 -11.25
CA CYS A 32 0.39 -8.02 -10.73
C CYS A 32 0.36 -9.16 -11.77
N LEU A 33 0.15 -8.85 -13.05
CA LEU A 33 0.23 -9.85 -14.14
C LEU A 33 1.67 -10.32 -14.38
N MET A 34 2.65 -9.41 -14.35
CA MET A 34 4.08 -9.75 -14.54
C MET A 34 4.64 -10.61 -13.41
N SER A 35 4.10 -10.47 -12.20
CA SER A 35 4.40 -11.36 -11.08
C SER A 35 4.10 -12.83 -11.40
N GLN A 36 3.11 -13.06 -12.26
CA GLN A 36 2.55 -14.37 -12.57
C GLN A 36 2.87 -14.81 -14.00
N VAL A 37 4.05 -14.44 -14.52
CA VAL A 37 4.45 -14.79 -15.89
C VAL A 37 4.42 -16.30 -16.13
N ASP A 38 4.75 -17.12 -15.13
CA ASP A 38 4.74 -18.58 -15.26
C ASP A 38 3.30 -19.11 -15.44
N VAL A 39 2.37 -18.62 -14.61
CA VAL A 39 0.94 -18.94 -14.70
C VAL A 39 0.34 -18.47 -16.03
N LEU A 40 0.68 -17.24 -16.45
CA LEU A 40 0.24 -16.68 -17.72
C LEU A 40 0.81 -17.45 -18.91
N ARG A 41 2.04 -17.94 -18.79
CA ARG A 41 2.74 -18.75 -19.78
C ARG A 41 2.06 -20.10 -19.94
N ASP A 42 1.80 -20.82 -18.85
CA ASP A 42 1.14 -22.13 -18.91
C ASP A 42 -0.28 -22.01 -19.48
N LEU A 43 -0.98 -20.92 -19.16
CA LEU A 43 -2.27 -20.57 -19.74
C LEU A 43 -2.20 -20.28 -21.25
N TYR A 44 -1.12 -19.67 -21.74
CA TYR A 44 -0.91 -19.41 -23.17
C TYR A 44 -0.56 -20.69 -23.95
N TYR A 45 0.23 -21.59 -23.35
CA TYR A 45 0.60 -22.87 -23.96
C TYR A 45 -0.48 -23.97 -23.83
N GLY A 46 -1.63 -23.65 -23.22
CA GLY A 46 -2.76 -24.58 -23.09
C GLY A 46 -2.44 -25.79 -22.20
N ARG A 47 -1.51 -25.65 -21.26
CA ARG A 47 -1.25 -26.69 -20.26
C ARG A 47 -2.40 -26.75 -19.26
N SER A 48 -2.64 -27.92 -18.68
CA SER A 48 -3.64 -28.12 -17.64
C SER A 48 -3.35 -27.18 -16.47
N LEU A 49 -4.31 -26.31 -16.16
CA LEU A 49 -4.28 -25.37 -15.03
C LEU A 49 -4.87 -25.99 -13.76
N GLU A 50 -4.92 -27.33 -13.69
CA GLU A 50 -5.48 -28.04 -12.54
C GLU A 50 -4.76 -27.60 -11.25
N GLY A 51 -5.53 -27.03 -10.34
CA GLY A 51 -5.12 -26.52 -9.04
C GLY A 51 -4.75 -25.03 -8.97
N TYR A 52 -4.80 -24.28 -10.08
CA TYR A 52 -4.51 -22.84 -10.10
C TYR A 52 -5.74 -21.98 -9.80
N ASP A 53 -5.74 -21.43 -8.59
CA ASP A 53 -6.75 -20.48 -8.13
C ASP A 53 -6.30 -19.03 -8.20
N ILE A 54 -7.21 -18.14 -8.63
CA ILE A 54 -6.97 -16.70 -8.59
C ILE A 54 -6.64 -16.24 -7.15
N ILE A 55 -7.31 -16.80 -6.14
CA ILE A 55 -7.05 -16.47 -4.73
C ILE A 55 -5.67 -16.95 -4.28
N GLY A 56 -5.27 -18.17 -4.62
CA GLY A 56 -3.95 -18.70 -4.28
C GLY A 56 -2.84 -17.89 -4.94
N VAL A 57 -3.01 -17.60 -6.24
CA VAL A 57 -2.11 -16.76 -7.02
C VAL A 57 -2.00 -15.35 -6.42
N TYR A 58 -3.13 -14.75 -6.01
CA TYR A 58 -3.13 -13.43 -5.36
C TYR A 58 -2.44 -13.46 -3.98
N ASN A 59 -2.65 -14.52 -3.19
CA ASN A 59 -1.97 -14.71 -1.91
C ASN A 59 -0.44 -14.74 -2.09
N PHE A 60 0.03 -15.42 -3.15
CA PHE A 60 1.45 -15.47 -3.48
C PHE A 60 2.03 -14.08 -3.81
N ILE A 61 1.30 -13.24 -4.56
CA ILE A 61 1.71 -11.86 -4.88
C ILE A 61 1.94 -11.03 -3.61
N ILE A 62 1.09 -11.21 -2.60
CA ILE A 62 1.20 -10.46 -1.34
C ILE A 62 2.37 -10.94 -0.48
N HIS A 63 2.59 -12.26 -0.44
CA HIS A 63 3.56 -12.90 0.45
C HIS A 63 5.00 -12.93 -0.08
N PHE A 64 5.23 -13.40 -1.32
CA PHE A 64 6.56 -13.83 -1.78
C PHE A 64 7.04 -13.11 -3.05
N ASP A 65 6.49 -11.94 -3.34
CA ASP A 65 6.74 -11.33 -4.64
C ASP A 65 7.97 -10.40 -4.70
N ARG A 66 8.89 -10.74 -5.61
CA ARG A 66 10.02 -9.90 -6.02
C ARG A 66 9.55 -8.55 -6.60
N PHE A 67 8.35 -8.52 -7.17
CA PHE A 67 7.75 -7.31 -7.75
C PHE A 67 7.05 -6.41 -6.72
N LYS A 68 7.02 -6.78 -5.43
CA LYS A 68 6.53 -5.91 -4.35
C LYS A 68 7.31 -4.59 -4.28
N ILE A 69 8.61 -4.59 -4.64
CA ILE A 69 9.44 -3.38 -4.82
C ILE A 69 8.77 -2.42 -5.80
N VAL A 70 8.37 -2.94 -6.97
CA VAL A 70 7.81 -2.13 -8.05
C VAL A 70 6.44 -1.59 -7.65
N LEU A 71 5.58 -2.43 -7.04
CA LEU A 71 4.29 -1.98 -6.50
C LEU A 71 4.44 -0.82 -5.51
N LEU A 72 5.39 -0.93 -4.57
CA LEU A 72 5.68 0.13 -3.60
C LEU A 72 6.07 1.45 -4.27
N VAL A 73 6.98 1.40 -5.26
CA VAL A 73 7.41 2.60 -6.01
C VAL A 73 6.24 3.25 -6.74
N ILE A 74 5.37 2.45 -7.37
CA ILE A 74 4.23 2.98 -8.12
C ILE A 74 3.24 3.67 -7.20
N ILE A 75 2.88 3.02 -6.08
CA ILE A 75 1.95 3.57 -5.10
C ILE A 75 2.54 4.83 -4.47
N ALA A 76 3.82 4.82 -4.10
CA ALA A 76 4.52 6.00 -3.60
C ALA A 76 4.54 7.15 -4.61
N SER A 77 4.72 6.84 -5.90
CA SER A 77 4.74 7.86 -6.95
C SER A 77 3.43 8.62 -7.09
N ILE A 78 2.31 8.11 -6.56
CA ILE A 78 0.98 8.75 -6.65
C ILE A 78 1.03 10.15 -6.05
N TYR A 79 1.48 10.27 -4.80
CA TYR A 79 1.40 11.53 -4.06
C TYR A 79 2.42 11.71 -2.92
N THR A 80 3.37 10.78 -2.74
CA THR A 80 4.37 10.88 -1.66
C THR A 80 5.34 12.04 -1.84
N ASP A 81 5.64 12.43 -3.08
CA ASP A 81 6.53 13.55 -3.43
C ASP A 81 5.88 14.94 -3.35
N SER A 82 4.62 14.99 -2.92
CA SER A 82 3.80 16.21 -2.93
C SER A 82 4.42 17.38 -2.18
N PHE A 83 5.19 17.12 -1.11
CA PHE A 83 5.96 18.12 -0.38
C PHE A 83 7.11 18.69 -1.24
N CYS A 84 7.90 17.84 -1.89
CA CYS A 84 9.03 18.28 -2.73
C CYS A 84 8.55 19.17 -3.87
N VAL A 85 7.41 18.83 -4.49
CA VAL A 85 6.81 19.66 -5.54
C VAL A 85 6.42 21.04 -5.01
N ASP A 86 5.77 21.10 -3.84
CA ASP A 86 5.35 22.38 -3.25
C ASP A 86 6.53 23.22 -2.76
N PHE A 87 7.60 22.58 -2.30
CA PHE A 87 8.84 23.22 -1.90
C PHE A 87 9.59 23.80 -3.10
N ASN A 88 9.77 23.00 -4.15
CA ASN A 88 10.51 23.38 -5.37
C ASN A 88 9.78 24.44 -6.20
N CYS A 89 8.43 24.44 -6.17
CA CYS A 89 7.63 25.49 -6.81
C CYS A 89 7.39 26.72 -5.92
N HIS A 90 8.02 26.81 -4.74
CA HIS A 90 7.87 27.90 -3.77
C HIS A 90 6.43 28.16 -3.26
N TYR A 91 5.50 27.23 -3.48
CA TYR A 91 4.11 27.36 -3.01
C TYR A 91 3.94 27.04 -1.53
N LEU A 92 4.89 26.31 -0.93
CA LEU A 92 4.80 25.85 0.46
C LEU A 92 4.49 26.98 1.46
N LYS A 93 5.20 28.11 1.36
CA LYS A 93 5.00 29.26 2.28
C LYS A 93 3.58 29.82 2.19
N TYR A 94 3.08 30.04 0.97
CA TYR A 94 1.74 30.56 0.72
C TYR A 94 0.64 29.63 1.27
N ILE A 95 0.81 28.32 1.08
CA ILE A 95 -0.16 27.32 1.58
C ILE A 95 -0.16 27.30 3.11
N ILE A 96 1.02 27.29 3.74
CA ILE A 96 1.15 27.27 5.20
C ILE A 96 0.56 28.54 5.83
N VAL A 97 0.79 29.73 5.26
CA VAL A 97 0.21 30.99 5.78
C VAL A 97 -1.32 30.98 5.68
N ARG A 98 -1.87 30.48 4.57
CA ARG A 98 -3.34 30.47 4.35
C ARG A 98 -4.07 29.46 5.22
N SER A 99 -3.52 28.27 5.39
CA SER A 99 -4.23 27.13 5.98
C SER A 99 -3.65 26.61 7.29
N GLY A 100 -2.42 26.98 7.63
CA GLY A 100 -1.72 26.52 8.81
C GLY A 100 -1.05 25.15 8.61
N LEU A 101 0.07 24.98 9.32
CA LEU A 101 0.94 23.80 9.21
C LEU A 101 0.22 22.48 9.50
N LYS A 102 -0.60 22.43 10.56
CA LYS A 102 -1.33 21.21 10.95
C LYS A 102 -2.27 20.74 9.85
N ILE A 103 -3.04 21.68 9.29
CA ILE A 103 -4.04 21.38 8.25
C ILE A 103 -3.33 20.94 6.97
N TYR A 104 -2.21 21.57 6.61
CA TYR A 104 -1.40 21.17 5.46
C TYR A 104 -0.97 19.69 5.55
N ILE A 105 -0.37 19.28 6.67
CA ILE A 105 0.15 17.91 6.82
C ILE A 105 -0.99 16.89 6.83
N ILE A 106 -2.03 17.14 7.63
CA ILE A 106 -3.19 16.23 7.70
C ILE A 106 -3.83 16.06 6.32
N SER A 107 -4.00 17.15 5.57
CA SER A 107 -4.55 17.12 4.22
C SER A 107 -3.72 16.22 3.28
N ARG A 108 -2.39 16.34 3.35
CA ARG A 108 -1.48 15.55 2.50
C ARG A 108 -1.44 14.07 2.87
N ILE A 109 -1.40 13.74 4.16
CA ILE A 109 -1.44 12.34 4.57
C ILE A 109 -2.77 11.70 4.18
N ILE A 110 -3.90 12.39 4.38
CA ILE A 110 -5.22 11.91 3.93
C ILE A 110 -5.24 11.71 2.42
N ALA A 111 -4.68 12.65 1.65
CA ALA A 111 -4.60 12.51 0.19
C ALA A 111 -3.73 11.33 -0.24
N ILE A 112 -2.56 11.10 0.39
CA ILE A 112 -1.70 9.93 0.16
C ILE A 112 -2.51 8.64 0.43
N CYS A 113 -3.18 8.56 1.58
CA CYS A 113 -3.93 7.37 1.97
C CYS A 113 -5.09 7.08 1.01
N ILE A 114 -5.99 8.05 0.78
CA ILE A 114 -7.18 7.84 -0.05
C ILE A 114 -6.79 7.55 -1.51
N SER A 115 -5.87 8.34 -2.08
CA SER A 115 -5.45 8.11 -3.47
C SER A 115 -4.67 6.80 -3.64
N GLY A 116 -3.84 6.41 -2.65
CA GLY A 116 -3.18 5.11 -2.66
C GLY A 116 -4.17 3.94 -2.59
N ILE A 117 -5.16 4.00 -1.70
CA ILE A 117 -6.20 2.96 -1.56
C ILE A 117 -6.98 2.81 -2.86
N ILE A 118 -7.50 3.91 -3.40
CA ILE A 118 -8.33 3.85 -4.61
C ILE A 118 -7.52 3.37 -5.81
N ALA A 119 -6.26 3.81 -5.96
CA ALA A 119 -5.40 3.36 -7.06
C ALA A 119 -5.10 1.85 -6.97
N TYR A 120 -4.77 1.37 -5.76
CA TYR A 120 -4.49 -0.04 -5.55
C TYR A 120 -5.71 -0.91 -5.78
N ILE A 121 -6.86 -0.57 -5.16
CA ILE A 121 -8.12 -1.31 -5.37
C ILE A 121 -8.52 -1.28 -6.85
N GLY A 122 -8.37 -0.15 -7.53
CA GLY A 122 -8.62 -0.05 -8.96
C GLY A 122 -7.71 -0.97 -9.78
N GLY A 123 -6.41 -0.98 -9.50
CA GLY A 123 -5.44 -1.81 -10.22
C GLY A 123 -5.65 -3.29 -9.98
N VAL A 124 -5.92 -3.68 -8.73
CA VAL A 124 -6.27 -5.05 -8.35
C VAL A 124 -7.57 -5.48 -9.03
N THR A 125 -8.62 -4.66 -9.03
CA THR A 125 -9.88 -4.96 -9.72
C THR A 125 -9.66 -5.22 -11.22
N VAL A 126 -8.85 -4.40 -11.89
CA VAL A 126 -8.52 -4.61 -13.32
C VAL A 126 -7.77 -5.94 -13.52
N TYR A 127 -6.83 -6.26 -12.65
CA TYR A 127 -6.12 -7.54 -12.64
C TYR A 127 -7.09 -8.73 -12.49
N PHE A 128 -8.04 -8.66 -11.55
CA PHE A 128 -9.04 -9.70 -11.33
C PHE A 128 -9.95 -9.89 -12.55
N ILE A 129 -10.41 -8.81 -13.20
CA ILE A 129 -11.25 -8.91 -14.40
C ILE A 129 -10.52 -9.65 -15.53
N ILE A 130 -9.22 -9.41 -15.68
CA ILE A 130 -8.41 -10.07 -16.72
C ILE A 130 -8.29 -11.58 -16.43
N LEU A 131 -7.99 -11.97 -15.18
CA LEU A 131 -7.83 -13.38 -14.83
C LEU A 131 -9.15 -14.16 -14.71
N ALA A 132 -10.22 -13.52 -14.24
CA ALA A 132 -11.54 -14.13 -14.14
C ALA A 132 -12.08 -14.60 -15.50
N SER A 133 -11.57 -14.05 -16.60
CA SER A 133 -11.92 -14.52 -17.95
C SER A 133 -11.35 -15.91 -18.30
N LYS A 134 -10.36 -16.41 -17.54
CA LYS A 134 -9.61 -17.62 -17.90
C LYS A 134 -9.30 -18.59 -16.76
N MET A 135 -9.57 -18.23 -15.51
CA MET A 135 -9.30 -19.05 -14.33
C MET A 135 -10.51 -19.04 -13.37
N PRO A 136 -10.76 -20.15 -12.66
CA PRO A 136 -11.76 -20.16 -11.60
C PRO A 136 -11.32 -19.29 -10.41
N LEU A 137 -12.30 -18.75 -9.68
CA LEU A 137 -12.02 -17.93 -8.49
C LEU A 137 -11.40 -18.77 -7.36
N THR A 138 -11.90 -19.99 -7.20
CA THR A 138 -11.48 -21.01 -6.23
C THR A 138 -11.70 -22.42 -6.81
N GLU A 139 -10.82 -23.35 -6.45
CA GLU A 139 -10.76 -24.71 -6.98
C GLU A 139 -10.75 -25.65 -5.78
N LEU A 140 -11.81 -26.47 -5.69
CA LEU A 140 -12.08 -27.26 -4.50
C LEU A 140 -11.40 -28.63 -4.49
N GLU A 141 -10.96 -29.13 -5.66
CA GLU A 141 -10.55 -30.53 -5.79
C GLU A 141 -9.05 -30.76 -5.55
N ASN A 142 -8.17 -29.87 -6.03
CA ASN A 142 -6.71 -30.00 -5.87
C ASN A 142 -5.99 -28.63 -5.79
N PRO A 143 -6.18 -27.83 -4.73
CA PRO A 143 -5.53 -26.52 -4.65
C PRO A 143 -4.00 -26.66 -4.58
N ILE A 144 -3.26 -25.93 -5.44
CA ILE A 144 -1.79 -25.90 -5.42
C ILE A 144 -1.25 -25.32 -4.12
N PHE A 145 -1.99 -24.40 -3.50
CA PHE A 145 -1.60 -23.79 -2.24
C PHE A 145 -2.26 -24.52 -1.07
N PRO A 146 -1.47 -25.08 -0.13
CA PRO A 146 -2.02 -25.80 1.02
C PRO A 146 -2.86 -24.86 1.89
N GLN A 147 -3.86 -25.40 2.61
CA GLN A 147 -4.72 -24.61 3.50
C GLN A 147 -3.94 -23.81 4.55
N GLU A 148 -2.76 -24.30 4.96
CA GLU A 148 -1.83 -23.61 5.85
C GLU A 148 -1.35 -22.25 5.30
N ALA A 149 -1.33 -22.07 3.97
CA ALA A 149 -1.02 -20.78 3.35
C ALA A 149 -2.10 -19.72 3.62
N PHE A 150 -3.27 -20.12 4.14
CA PHE A 150 -4.38 -19.26 4.52
C PHE A 150 -4.60 -19.18 6.04
N ALA A 151 -3.67 -19.71 6.87
CA ALA A 151 -3.83 -19.88 8.31
C ALA A 151 -4.22 -18.60 9.10
N SER A 152 -4.00 -17.41 8.56
CA SER A 152 -4.50 -16.17 9.18
C SER A 152 -6.02 -16.01 9.18
N PHE A 153 -6.72 -16.72 8.30
CA PHE A 153 -8.16 -16.66 8.14
C PHE A 153 -8.78 -18.06 8.23
N GLU A 154 -8.37 -18.84 9.24
CA GLU A 154 -8.81 -20.23 9.45
C GLU A 154 -10.34 -20.36 9.53
N GLU A 155 -11.03 -19.37 10.12
CA GLU A 155 -12.50 -19.31 10.19
C GLU A 155 -13.18 -18.86 8.89
N LEU A 156 -12.41 -18.44 7.89
CA LEU A 156 -12.92 -17.81 6.67
C LEU A 156 -12.26 -18.42 5.43
N PRO A 157 -12.53 -19.70 5.15
CA PRO A 157 -11.91 -20.41 4.05
C PRO A 157 -12.27 -19.74 2.71
N PRO A 158 -11.30 -19.59 1.80
CA PRO A 158 -11.50 -18.87 0.55
C PRO A 158 -12.58 -19.51 -0.34
N HIS A 159 -12.82 -20.82 -0.23
CA HIS A 159 -13.86 -21.52 -1.00
C HIS A 159 -15.29 -21.05 -0.70
N GLU A 160 -15.56 -20.62 0.53
CA GLU A 160 -16.90 -20.18 0.94
C GLU A 160 -17.04 -18.66 0.84
N HIS A 161 -15.99 -17.92 1.18
CA HIS A 161 -16.03 -16.47 1.36
C HIS A 161 -14.93 -15.72 0.57
N ALA A 162 -14.68 -16.16 -0.68
CA ALA A 162 -13.67 -15.66 -1.61
C ALA A 162 -13.53 -14.12 -1.62
N TRP A 163 -14.64 -13.41 -1.83
CA TRP A 163 -14.64 -11.94 -1.95
C TRP A 163 -14.29 -11.24 -0.63
N LEU A 164 -14.76 -11.79 0.49
CA LEU A 164 -14.49 -11.21 1.80
C LEU A 164 -13.00 -11.39 2.15
N TRP A 165 -12.47 -12.59 1.98
CA TRP A 165 -11.04 -12.85 2.15
C TRP A 165 -10.16 -11.93 1.29
N LEU A 166 -10.54 -11.75 0.03
CA LEU A 166 -9.83 -10.88 -0.91
C LEU A 166 -9.80 -9.43 -0.43
N THR A 167 -10.95 -8.90 -0.01
CA THR A 167 -11.05 -7.51 0.45
C THR A 167 -10.25 -7.28 1.73
N LEU A 168 -10.34 -8.18 2.72
CA LEU A 168 -9.60 -8.07 3.98
C LEU A 168 -8.08 -8.09 3.73
N THR A 169 -7.62 -9.04 2.92
CA THR A 169 -6.19 -9.16 2.58
C THR A 169 -5.69 -7.94 1.82
N SER A 170 -6.46 -7.47 0.82
CA SER A 170 -6.12 -6.29 0.02
C SER A 170 -5.97 -5.04 0.89
N VAL A 171 -6.88 -4.87 1.86
CA VAL A 171 -6.89 -3.75 2.81
C VAL A 171 -5.67 -3.79 3.73
N LEU A 172 -5.30 -4.96 4.27
CA LEU A 172 -4.10 -5.10 5.09
C LEU A 172 -2.83 -4.74 4.31
N PHE A 173 -2.70 -5.27 3.10
CA PHE A 173 -1.53 -5.01 2.26
C PHE A 173 -1.38 -3.51 1.97
N ILE A 174 -2.44 -2.85 1.50
CA ILE A 174 -2.36 -1.44 1.15
C ILE A 174 -2.12 -0.55 2.37
N LEU A 175 -2.70 -0.88 3.54
CA LEU A 175 -2.41 -0.16 4.79
C LEU A 175 -0.93 -0.24 5.17
N SER A 176 -0.32 -1.41 5.03
CA SER A 176 1.11 -1.59 5.28
C SER A 176 1.96 -0.75 4.32
N VAL A 177 1.65 -0.78 3.03
CA VAL A 177 2.30 0.06 2.02
C VAL A 177 2.18 1.55 2.36
N LEU A 178 1.01 2.00 2.81
CA LEU A 178 0.75 3.41 3.10
C LEU A 178 1.60 3.96 4.25
N ILE A 179 1.92 3.15 5.27
CA ILE A 179 2.84 3.60 6.33
C ILE A 179 4.18 3.99 5.74
N PHE A 180 4.71 3.17 4.82
CA PHE A 180 5.96 3.45 4.15
C PHE A 180 5.85 4.66 3.24
N CYS A 181 4.72 4.87 2.55
CA CYS A 181 4.48 6.09 1.79
C CYS A 181 4.49 7.34 2.70
N VAL A 182 3.85 7.28 3.87
CA VAL A 182 3.85 8.38 4.84
C VAL A 182 5.25 8.58 5.45
N ALA A 183 6.02 7.51 5.67
CA ALA A 183 7.42 7.60 6.07
C ALA A 183 8.31 8.20 4.96
N GLY A 184 8.05 7.89 3.69
CA GLY A 184 8.69 8.52 2.54
C GLY A 184 8.38 10.01 2.47
N PHE A 185 7.13 10.40 2.74
CA PHE A 185 6.75 11.81 2.88
C PHE A 185 7.50 12.49 4.02
N TYR A 186 7.65 11.83 5.18
CA TYR A 186 8.47 12.35 6.27
C TYR A 186 9.92 12.60 5.85
N ILE A 187 10.55 11.64 5.14
CA ILE A 187 11.94 11.79 4.66
C ILE A 187 12.06 12.88 3.60
N SER A 188 11.02 13.08 2.78
CA SER A 188 10.98 14.15 1.77
C SER A 188 11.18 15.54 2.38
N ILE A 189 10.79 15.73 3.64
CA ILE A 189 10.99 16.99 4.38
C ILE A 189 12.49 17.29 4.61
N PHE A 190 13.33 16.25 4.67
CA PHE A 190 14.78 16.38 4.85
C PHE A 190 15.51 16.58 3.52
N LEU A 191 15.26 15.70 2.54
CA LEU A 191 16.04 15.66 1.30
C LEU A 191 15.53 16.64 0.23
N THR A 192 14.26 17.04 0.28
CA THR A 192 13.63 17.95 -0.71
C THR A 192 13.75 17.49 -2.17
N ASP A 193 14.03 16.20 -2.40
CA ASP A 193 14.10 15.57 -3.72
C ASP A 193 12.87 14.67 -3.92
N SER A 194 12.16 14.88 -5.03
CA SER A 194 10.98 14.10 -5.41
C SER A 194 11.33 12.64 -5.70
N LEU A 195 12.46 12.36 -6.35
CA LEU A 195 12.84 10.99 -6.70
C LEU A 195 13.18 10.21 -5.44
N ALA A 196 13.96 10.82 -4.54
CA ALA A 196 14.23 10.25 -3.23
C ALA A 196 12.92 9.97 -2.47
N ALA A 197 11.98 10.93 -2.42
CA ALA A 197 10.70 10.74 -1.73
C ALA A 197 9.89 9.53 -2.25
N ILE A 198 9.95 9.25 -3.56
CA ILE A 198 9.25 8.13 -4.20
C ILE A 198 9.96 6.78 -3.92
N CYS A 199 11.29 6.75 -3.90
CA CYS A 199 12.06 5.53 -3.66
C CYS A 199 12.18 5.15 -2.18
N MET A 200 12.09 6.13 -1.26
CA MET A 200 12.27 5.91 0.18
C MET A 200 11.31 4.90 0.81
N PRO A 201 10.00 4.87 0.49
CA PRO A 201 9.09 3.84 1.00
C PRO A 201 9.61 2.42 0.75
N THR A 202 10.15 2.19 -0.45
CA THR A 202 10.71 0.90 -0.85
C THR A 202 12.00 0.59 -0.09
N ILE A 203 12.93 1.55 -0.01
CA ILE A 203 14.19 1.38 0.73
C ILE A 203 13.89 1.05 2.20
N LEU A 204 12.97 1.78 2.82
CA LEU A 204 12.55 1.55 4.20
C LEU A 204 11.92 0.17 4.39
N TYR A 205 11.01 -0.24 3.50
CA TYR A 205 10.37 -1.55 3.57
C TYR A 205 11.41 -2.68 3.59
N PHE A 206 12.37 -2.66 2.66
CA PHE A 206 13.38 -3.74 2.57
C PHE A 206 14.44 -3.66 3.66
N ALA A 207 14.87 -2.46 4.05
CA ALA A 207 15.80 -2.30 5.16
C ALA A 207 15.19 -2.82 6.47
N LEU A 208 13.93 -2.44 6.75
CA LEU A 208 13.21 -2.90 7.93
C LEU A 208 12.88 -4.39 7.86
N ALA A 209 12.48 -4.91 6.69
CA ALA A 209 12.28 -6.35 6.51
C ALA A 209 13.57 -7.14 6.82
N SER A 210 14.71 -6.67 6.33
CA SER A 210 16.01 -7.34 6.55
C SER A 210 16.44 -7.32 8.01
N VAL A 211 16.26 -6.18 8.69
CA VAL A 211 16.59 -6.04 10.11
C VAL A 211 15.64 -6.88 10.97
N THR A 212 14.34 -6.82 10.68
CA THR A 212 13.33 -7.50 11.48
C THR A 212 13.29 -9.01 11.28
N PHE A 213 13.86 -9.52 10.20
CA PHE A 213 14.08 -10.95 10.00
C PHE A 213 14.97 -11.58 11.09
N LEU A 214 15.81 -10.79 11.77
CA LEU A 214 16.65 -11.24 12.88
C LEU A 214 15.90 -11.37 14.21
N PHE A 215 14.65 -10.90 14.27
CA PHE A 215 13.84 -10.84 15.47
C PHE A 215 12.68 -11.86 15.42
N PRO A 216 12.00 -12.13 16.54
CA PRO A 216 10.82 -13.00 16.57
C PRO A 216 9.71 -12.51 15.61
N GLU A 217 8.83 -13.41 15.17
CA GLU A 217 7.78 -13.14 14.18
C GLU A 217 6.90 -11.92 14.51
N ILE A 218 6.65 -11.67 15.80
CA ILE A 218 5.89 -10.50 16.27
C ILE A 218 6.54 -9.18 15.85
N LEU A 219 7.87 -9.13 15.75
CA LEU A 219 8.61 -7.94 15.32
C LEU A 219 8.88 -7.91 13.81
N TYR A 220 8.47 -8.95 13.06
CA TYR A 220 8.67 -9.04 11.63
C TYR A 220 7.69 -8.12 10.88
N ILE A 221 8.17 -6.91 10.52
CA ILE A 221 7.33 -5.84 9.94
C ILE A 221 6.54 -6.28 8.70
N PRO A 222 7.08 -7.05 7.75
CA PRO A 222 6.32 -7.53 6.60
C PRO A 222 5.09 -8.39 6.94
N ALA A 223 5.06 -9.07 8.09
CA ALA A 223 3.91 -9.89 8.49
C ALA A 223 2.64 -9.06 8.77
N TYR A 224 2.78 -7.76 9.06
CA TYR A 224 1.65 -6.86 9.29
C TYR A 224 0.90 -6.46 8.01
N GLY A 225 1.47 -6.72 6.83
CA GLY A 225 0.83 -6.50 5.53
C GLY A 225 0.40 -7.79 4.82
N ASN A 226 0.62 -8.94 5.44
CA ASN A 226 0.44 -10.26 4.83
C ASN A 226 -0.46 -11.16 5.72
N ASN A 227 -0.81 -12.35 5.22
CA ASN A 227 -1.65 -13.34 5.88
C ASN A 227 -0.84 -14.31 6.76
N VAL A 228 0.07 -13.79 7.60
CA VAL A 228 0.78 -14.57 8.65
C VAL A 228 0.09 -14.43 10.01
N LEU A 229 -0.09 -15.53 10.75
CA LEU A 229 -0.63 -15.48 12.11
C LEU A 229 0.43 -14.89 13.06
N LEU A 230 0.14 -13.76 13.71
CA LEU A 230 1.10 -13.10 14.64
C LEU A 230 0.77 -13.35 16.11
N LEU A 231 -0.52 -13.49 16.42
CA LEU A 231 -1.03 -13.73 17.77
C LEU A 231 -1.80 -15.05 17.74
N ASN A 232 -1.50 -15.91 18.72
CA ASN A 232 -2.29 -17.12 18.94
C ASN A 232 -3.64 -16.72 19.54
N GLY A 233 -4.71 -16.87 18.77
CA GLY A 233 -6.07 -16.49 19.14
C GLY A 233 -6.97 -16.34 17.91
N ASP A 234 -8.19 -15.83 18.11
CA ASP A 234 -9.19 -15.68 17.04
C ASP A 234 -8.67 -14.84 15.87
N MET A 235 -9.09 -15.22 14.66
CA MET A 235 -8.75 -14.57 13.39
C MET A 235 -8.97 -13.04 13.44
N TRP A 236 -10.11 -12.61 13.97
CA TRP A 236 -10.48 -11.21 14.06
C TRP A 236 -9.55 -10.41 14.96
N VAL A 237 -9.08 -11.00 16.07
CA VAL A 237 -8.16 -10.34 17.00
C VAL A 237 -6.84 -10.06 16.29
N ASN A 238 -6.30 -11.04 15.57
CA ASN A 238 -5.07 -10.87 14.77
C ASN A 238 -5.27 -9.81 13.67
N TYR A 239 -6.39 -9.85 12.96
CA TYR A 239 -6.71 -8.89 11.90
C TYR A 239 -6.80 -7.44 12.41
N PHE A 240 -7.57 -7.20 13.48
CA PHE A 240 -7.70 -5.87 14.07
C PHE A 240 -6.40 -5.38 14.70
N TYR A 241 -5.62 -6.27 15.32
CA TYR A 241 -4.30 -5.94 15.84
C TYR A 241 -3.38 -5.42 14.71
N LYS A 242 -3.32 -6.11 13.58
CA LYS A 242 -2.56 -5.65 12.41
C LYS A 242 -3.03 -4.30 11.90
N ILE A 243 -4.34 -4.09 11.75
CA ILE A 243 -4.88 -2.78 11.34
C ILE A 243 -4.46 -1.69 12.32
N LEU A 244 -4.58 -1.93 13.62
CA LEU A 244 -4.26 -0.95 14.65
C LEU A 244 -2.78 -0.55 14.61
N VAL A 245 -1.87 -1.53 14.49
CA VAL A 245 -0.44 -1.26 14.34
C VAL A 245 -0.17 -0.44 13.08
N ASN A 246 -0.82 -0.78 11.98
CA ASN A 246 -0.64 -0.04 10.74
C ASN A 246 -1.12 1.42 10.85
N ILE A 247 -2.31 1.65 11.43
CA ILE A 247 -2.85 2.99 11.68
C ILE A 247 -1.97 3.77 12.66
N ALA A 248 -1.49 3.13 13.72
CA ALA A 248 -0.58 3.74 14.68
C ALA A 248 0.71 4.21 14.01
N GLY A 249 1.27 3.43 13.08
CA GLY A 249 2.41 3.80 12.26
C GLY A 249 2.15 5.06 11.41
N ILE A 250 1.00 5.13 10.74
CA ILE A 250 0.60 6.32 9.96
C ILE A 250 0.50 7.56 10.87
N VAL A 251 -0.14 7.43 12.04
CA VAL A 251 -0.28 8.53 13.00
C VAL A 251 1.08 8.98 13.54
N LEU A 252 1.97 8.04 13.85
CA LEU A 252 3.33 8.32 14.32
C LEU A 252 4.12 9.13 13.29
N PHE A 253 4.19 8.67 12.04
CA PHE A 253 4.92 9.41 10.99
C PHE A 253 4.26 10.75 10.64
N THR A 254 2.93 10.86 10.79
CA THR A 254 2.23 12.15 10.66
C THR A 254 2.67 13.13 11.75
N ALA A 255 2.74 12.67 13.01
CA ALA A 255 3.20 13.48 14.12
C ALA A 255 4.68 13.89 13.96
N LEU A 256 5.55 12.97 13.53
CA LEU A 256 6.95 13.25 13.24
C LEU A 256 7.12 14.27 12.11
N SER A 257 6.33 14.16 11.04
CA SER A 257 6.29 15.12 9.93
C SER A 257 5.89 16.51 10.43
N TYR A 258 4.88 16.59 11.30
CA TYR A 258 4.47 17.84 11.92
C TYR A 258 5.54 18.46 12.79
N LEU A 259 6.17 17.69 13.68
CA LEU A 259 7.23 18.19 14.54
C LEU A 259 8.43 18.69 13.73
N LYS A 260 8.83 17.96 12.69
CA LYS A 260 9.97 18.35 11.86
C LYS A 260 9.67 19.58 11.01
N LEU A 261 8.52 19.63 10.34
CA LEU A 261 8.18 20.78 9.52
C LEU A 261 7.91 22.03 10.37
N ARG A 262 7.41 21.86 11.60
CA ARG A 262 7.33 22.95 12.58
C ARG A 262 8.71 23.53 12.87
N ARG A 263 9.71 22.68 13.18
CA ARG A 263 11.10 23.12 13.43
C ARG A 263 11.70 23.81 12.19
N LYS A 264 11.56 23.22 11.01
CA LYS A 264 12.07 23.78 9.73
C LYS A 264 11.39 25.12 9.37
N GLY A 265 10.11 25.28 9.71
CA GLY A 265 9.38 26.53 9.53
C GLY A 265 9.92 27.67 10.39
N TYR A 266 10.46 27.38 11.59
CA TYR A 266 11.14 28.37 12.42
C TYR A 266 12.53 28.73 11.89
N GLU A 267 13.19 27.83 11.15
CA GLU A 267 14.51 28.08 10.52
C GLU A 267 14.41 28.94 9.24
N GLY A 268 13.21 29.08 8.65
CA GLY A 268 13.01 29.82 7.38
C GLY A 268 11.91 30.88 7.40
N VAL A 269 11.33 31.17 8.58
CA VAL A 269 10.25 32.16 8.80
C VAL A 269 10.42 32.91 10.14
N LEU A 270 11.66 33.09 10.60
CA LEU A 270 12.11 34.30 11.31
C LEU A 270 13.39 34.77 10.64
#